data_AF-A0A1X9PTB4-F1
#
_entry.id   AF-A0A1X9PTB4-F1
#
_cell.length_a   1.000
_cell.length_b   1.000
_cell.length_c   1.000
_cell.angle_alpha   90.00
_cell.angle_beta   90.00
_cell.angle_gamma   90.00
#
_symmetry.space_group_name_H-M   'P 1'
#
loop_
_entity.id
_entity.type
_entity.pdbx_description
1 polymer ?
#
loop_
_entity_poly.entity_id
_entity_poly.type
_entity_poly.pdbx_seq_one_letter_code
_entity_poly.pdbx_strand_id
1 'polypeptide(L)'
;MGVPLDRPRDNNERLLKPIHLHILGRIGNAQIGPIYLGFLGLASLIFFLIGFTAIGWNYLVQVNYSPIEFVRQLFWLSVDPPPPQYGLSIPPLNEGGWWLFSGFFITVSVLLWWMRMYRRATQLKMGTHVAWAFAAAIWLYLVLGFFRPILMGSWGEAVPWGIFSHLDWTAAFSLRYGNLFYNPFHMLSIAFLYGSTLLFAMHGATILAVSRYGGEREIEQIVDRGTASERAGLFWRWTM
;
A
#
# COMPACT_ATOMS: atom_id res chain seq x y z
N MET A 1 -7.57 8.23 -23.98
CA MET A 1 -7.09 6.87 -24.37
C MET A 1 -5.66 6.56 -23.91
N GLY A 2 -4.86 7.56 -23.49
CA GLY A 2 -3.50 7.37 -22.95
C GLY A 2 -2.42 7.19 -24.04
N VAL A 3 -1.15 7.37 -23.68
CA VAL A 3 0.01 7.15 -24.58
C VAL A 3 -0.04 5.72 -25.14
N PRO A 4 0.16 5.47 -26.44
CA PRO A 4 0.14 4.10 -26.99
C PRO A 4 1.20 3.19 -26.34
N LEU A 5 0.85 1.92 -26.13
CA LEU A 5 1.80 0.89 -25.69
C LEU A 5 2.43 0.21 -26.92
N ASP A 6 3.67 -0.27 -26.79
CA ASP A 6 4.43 -0.84 -27.92
C ASP A 6 3.73 -2.05 -28.57
N ARG A 7 3.05 -2.90 -27.79
CA ARG A 7 2.36 -4.10 -28.32
C ARG A 7 0.88 -3.82 -28.55
N PRO A 8 0.31 -4.15 -29.73
CA PRO A 8 -1.14 -4.01 -29.98
C PRO A 8 -2.01 -4.71 -28.94
N ARG A 9 -1.60 -5.92 -28.51
CA ARG A 9 -2.28 -6.66 -27.43
C ARG A 9 -2.37 -5.86 -26.12
N ASP A 10 -1.31 -5.17 -25.72
CA ASP A 10 -1.32 -4.41 -24.46
C ASP A 10 -2.27 -3.20 -24.55
N ASN A 11 -2.46 -2.61 -25.74
CA ASN A 11 -3.45 -1.56 -25.95
C ASN A 11 -4.88 -2.09 -25.83
N ASN A 12 -5.14 -3.31 -26.32
CA ASN A 12 -6.45 -3.98 -26.20
C ASN A 12 -6.77 -4.41 -24.75
N GLU A 13 -5.76 -4.49 -23.88
CA GLU A 13 -5.92 -4.75 -22.45
C GLU A 13 -6.30 -3.48 -21.65
N ARG A 14 -6.50 -2.32 -22.31
CA ARG A 14 -7.12 -1.14 -21.70
C ARG A 14 -8.64 -1.31 -21.68
N LEU A 15 -9.18 -1.40 -20.47
CA LEU A 15 -10.60 -1.56 -20.21
C LEU A 15 -11.25 -0.25 -19.80
N LEU A 16 -12.57 -0.25 -19.86
CA LEU A 16 -13.48 0.84 -19.51
C LEU A 16 -13.38 2.04 -20.45
N LYS A 17 -14.54 2.50 -20.93
CA LYS A 17 -14.63 3.79 -21.62
C LYS A 17 -14.48 4.90 -20.57
N PRO A 18 -13.61 5.91 -20.79
CA PRO A 18 -13.43 6.98 -19.83
C PRO A 18 -14.72 7.75 -19.59
N ILE A 19 -14.97 8.10 -18.33
CA ILE A 19 -16.07 8.97 -17.91
C ILE A 19 -15.53 10.24 -17.25
N HIS A 20 -16.34 11.29 -17.20
CA HIS A 20 -15.95 12.56 -16.59
C HIS A 20 -16.89 12.88 -15.43
N LEU A 21 -16.32 13.12 -14.25
CA LEU A 21 -17.06 13.52 -13.06
C LEU A 21 -16.71 14.96 -12.69
N HIS A 22 -17.71 15.84 -12.72
CA HIS A 22 -17.56 17.27 -12.42
C HIS A 22 -16.94 17.52 -11.04
N ILE A 23 -17.35 16.74 -10.04
CA ILE A 23 -16.87 16.90 -8.65
C ILE A 23 -15.36 16.68 -8.56
N LEU A 24 -14.82 15.69 -9.29
CA LEU A 24 -13.37 15.44 -9.33
C LEU A 24 -12.62 16.56 -10.07
N GLY A 25 -13.24 17.16 -11.09
CA GLY A 25 -12.71 18.30 -11.82
C GLY A 25 -12.49 19.55 -10.98
N ARG A 26 -13.13 19.67 -9.80
CA ARG A 26 -12.93 20.80 -8.89
C ARG A 26 -11.61 20.74 -8.11
N ILE A 27 -11.00 19.56 -8.01
CA ILE A 27 -9.78 19.33 -7.23
C ILE A 27 -8.64 18.71 -8.06
N GLY A 28 -8.86 18.47 -9.36
CA GLY A 28 -7.87 17.85 -10.25
C GLY A 28 -8.46 17.43 -11.59
N ASN A 29 -7.99 16.31 -12.15
CA ASN A 29 -8.49 15.77 -13.41
C ASN A 29 -9.89 15.13 -13.24
N ALA A 30 -10.84 15.50 -14.10
CA ALA A 30 -12.22 14.99 -14.05
C ALA A 30 -12.38 13.56 -14.60
N GLN A 31 -11.40 13.04 -15.33
CA GLN A 31 -11.49 11.77 -16.06
C GLN A 31 -11.25 10.56 -15.12
N ILE A 32 -12.15 9.58 -15.15
CA ILE A 32 -11.95 8.24 -14.57
C ILE A 32 -11.76 7.24 -15.70
N GLY A 33 -10.70 6.43 -15.62
CA GLY A 33 -10.33 5.46 -16.64
C GLY A 33 -9.60 6.07 -17.85
N PRO A 34 -9.20 5.26 -18.85
CA PRO A 34 -9.32 3.80 -18.88
C PRO A 34 -8.32 3.16 -17.91
N ILE A 35 -8.51 1.88 -17.56
CA ILE A 35 -7.56 1.13 -16.72
C ILE A 35 -6.96 -0.03 -17.53
N TYR A 36 -5.65 -0.20 -17.48
CA TYR A 36 -5.01 -1.38 -18.07
C TYR A 36 -5.23 -2.60 -17.19
N LEU A 37 -5.70 -3.74 -17.71
CA LEU A 37 -5.87 -4.99 -16.96
C LEU A 37 -5.38 -6.20 -17.76
N GLY A 38 -4.06 -6.36 -17.83
CA GLY A 38 -3.43 -7.59 -18.29
C GLY A 38 -3.36 -8.68 -17.20
N PHE A 39 -2.79 -9.83 -17.55
CA PHE A 39 -2.70 -11.04 -16.71
C PHE A 39 -2.28 -10.77 -15.25
N LEU A 40 -1.18 -10.03 -15.03
CA LEU A 40 -0.67 -9.74 -13.67
C LEU A 40 -1.69 -8.98 -12.81
N GLY A 41 -2.43 -8.05 -13.40
CA GLY A 41 -3.45 -7.29 -12.68
C GLY A 41 -4.69 -8.13 -12.37
N LEU A 42 -5.13 -8.94 -13.33
CA LEU A 42 -6.26 -9.85 -13.12
C LEU A 42 -5.92 -10.92 -12.07
N ALA A 43 -4.74 -11.53 -12.16
CA ALA A 43 -4.27 -12.49 -11.17
C ALA A 43 -4.17 -11.85 -9.79
N SER A 44 -3.54 -10.67 -9.68
CA SER A 44 -3.47 -9.94 -8.40
C SER A 44 -4.86 -9.70 -7.80
N LEU A 45 -5.85 -9.28 -8.61
CA LEU A 45 -7.22 -9.07 -8.15
C LEU A 45 -7.88 -10.37 -7.65
N ILE A 46 -7.74 -11.47 -8.39
CA ILE A 46 -8.30 -12.78 -8.00
C ILE A 46 -7.69 -13.25 -6.68
N PHE A 47 -6.37 -13.20 -6.55
CA PHE A 47 -5.68 -13.58 -5.31
C PHE A 47 -6.11 -12.70 -4.13
N PHE A 48 -6.24 -11.38 -4.35
CA PHE A 48 -6.73 -10.47 -3.31
C PHE A 48 -8.14 -10.81 -2.87
N LEU A 49 -9.07 -11.00 -3.81
CA LEU A 49 -10.46 -11.31 -3.52
C LEU A 49 -10.60 -12.63 -2.74
N ILE A 50 -9.84 -13.66 -3.11
CA ILE A 50 -9.84 -14.94 -2.37
C ILE A 50 -9.40 -14.74 -0.91
N GLY A 51 -8.26 -14.07 -0.68
CA GLY A 51 -7.75 -13.86 0.68
C GLY A 51 -8.62 -12.90 1.51
N PHE A 52 -9.05 -11.79 0.91
CA PHE A 52 -9.89 -10.79 1.57
C PHE A 52 -11.27 -11.34 1.93
N THR A 53 -11.92 -12.08 1.02
CA THR A 53 -13.21 -12.70 1.30
C THR A 53 -13.08 -13.82 2.33
N ALA A 54 -11.97 -14.54 2.40
CA ALA A 54 -11.73 -15.53 3.46
C ALA A 54 -11.67 -14.88 4.86
N ILE A 55 -11.08 -13.69 4.99
CA ILE A 55 -11.13 -12.90 6.23
C ILE A 55 -12.58 -12.53 6.58
N GLY A 56 -13.31 -11.95 5.62
CA GLY A 56 -14.71 -11.56 5.83
C GLY A 56 -15.64 -12.75 6.16
N TRP A 57 -15.37 -13.92 5.59
CA TRP A 57 -16.08 -15.15 5.92
C TRP A 57 -15.86 -15.57 7.38
N ASN A 58 -14.61 -15.52 7.86
CA ASN A 58 -14.30 -15.83 9.26
C ASN A 58 -14.94 -14.84 10.24
N TYR A 59 -15.04 -13.57 9.87
CA TYR A 59 -15.78 -12.58 10.66
C TYR A 59 -17.26 -12.92 10.76
N LEU A 60 -17.90 -13.33 9.66
CA LEU A 60 -19.29 -13.75 9.67
C LEU A 60 -19.51 -14.99 10.56
N VAL A 61 -18.59 -15.96 10.52
CA VAL A 61 -18.64 -17.16 11.38
C VAL A 61 -18.62 -16.77 12.87
N GLN A 62 -17.76 -15.82 13.26
CA GLN A 62 -17.63 -15.37 14.66
C GLN A 62 -18.94 -14.77 15.22
N VAL A 63 -19.75 -14.15 14.37
CA VAL A 63 -21.04 -13.54 14.75
C VAL A 63 -22.25 -14.40 14.34
N ASN A 64 -22.04 -15.70 14.11
CA ASN A 64 -23.06 -16.66 13.70
C ASN A 64 -23.90 -16.17 12.51
N TYR A 65 -23.24 -15.59 11.51
CA TYR A 65 -23.84 -15.05 10.28
C TYR A 65 -24.88 -13.94 10.49
N SER A 66 -24.97 -13.33 11.68
CA SER A 66 -25.87 -12.21 11.94
C SER A 66 -25.33 -10.92 11.31
N PRO A 67 -26.04 -10.31 10.33
CA PRO A 67 -25.58 -9.07 9.69
C PRO A 67 -25.53 -7.88 10.66
N ILE A 68 -26.43 -7.86 11.65
CA ILE A 68 -26.48 -6.81 12.67
C ILE A 68 -25.23 -6.88 13.55
N GLU A 69 -24.90 -8.08 14.02
CA GLU A 69 -23.73 -8.30 14.85
C GLU A 69 -22.42 -8.09 14.09
N PHE A 70 -22.38 -8.48 12.81
CA PHE A 70 -21.24 -8.19 11.94
C PHE A 70 -20.93 -6.70 11.88
N VAL A 71 -21.96 -5.85 11.65
CA VAL A 71 -21.76 -4.40 11.61
C VAL A 71 -21.43 -3.83 12.99
N ARG A 72 -22.14 -4.28 14.03
CA ARG A 72 -21.94 -3.82 15.42
C ARG A 72 -20.52 -4.12 15.91
N GLN A 73 -19.98 -5.29 15.57
CA GLN A 73 -18.70 -5.79 16.07
C GLN A 73 -17.56 -5.66 15.06
N LEU A 74 -17.79 -5.09 13.86
CA LEU A 74 -16.83 -5.09 12.74
C LEU A 74 -15.39 -4.76 13.13
N PHE A 75 -15.20 -3.80 14.04
CA PHE A 75 -13.87 -3.35 14.46
C PHE A 75 -13.17 -4.30 15.45
N TRP A 76 -13.93 -5.13 16.16
CA TRP A 76 -13.43 -6.11 17.14
C TRP A 76 -13.23 -7.51 16.55
N LEU A 77 -13.80 -7.81 15.38
CA LEU A 77 -13.62 -9.11 14.72
C LEU A 77 -12.16 -9.28 14.27
N SER A 78 -11.66 -10.51 14.38
CA SER A 78 -10.25 -10.83 14.10
C SER A 78 -10.09 -12.22 13.49
N VAL A 79 -9.18 -12.37 12.54
CA VAL A 79 -8.63 -13.68 12.16
C VAL A 79 -7.21 -13.74 12.69
N ASP A 80 -7.01 -14.53 13.74
CA ASP A 80 -5.76 -14.59 14.48
C ASP A 80 -4.78 -15.61 13.89
N PRO A 81 -3.46 -15.37 14.03
CA PRO A 81 -2.45 -16.35 13.61
C PRO A 81 -2.54 -17.65 14.41
N PRO A 82 -1.95 -18.75 13.89
CA PRO A 82 -1.90 -20.03 14.58
C PRO A 82 -1.33 -19.94 16.01
N PRO A 83 -1.90 -20.68 16.98
CA PRO A 83 -1.35 -20.76 18.32
C PRO A 83 0.11 -21.27 18.34
N PRO A 84 0.94 -20.87 19.34
CA PRO A 84 2.36 -21.23 19.38
C PRO A 84 2.66 -22.74 19.36
N GLN A 85 1.72 -23.58 19.81
CA GLN A 85 1.85 -25.05 19.78
C GLN A 85 2.08 -25.61 18.38
N TYR A 86 1.63 -24.89 17.34
CA TYR A 86 1.82 -25.28 15.95
C TYR A 86 3.18 -24.85 15.37
N GLY A 87 3.93 -23.98 16.05
CA GLY A 87 5.20 -23.44 15.52
C GLY A 87 5.02 -22.90 14.10
N LEU A 88 5.77 -23.45 13.14
CA LEU A 88 5.67 -23.13 11.71
C LEU A 88 4.88 -24.15 10.88
N SER A 89 4.24 -25.13 11.51
CA SER A 89 3.40 -26.12 10.82
C SER A 89 2.10 -25.51 10.29
N ILE A 90 1.43 -26.23 9.39
CA ILE A 90 0.09 -25.87 8.90
C ILE A 90 -0.94 -26.42 9.90
N PRO A 91 -1.69 -25.57 10.63
CA PRO A 91 -2.68 -26.00 11.60
C PRO A 91 -4.03 -26.32 10.94
N PRO A 92 -4.99 -26.89 11.69
CA PRO A 92 -6.40 -26.94 11.30
C PRO A 92 -6.96 -25.57 10.91
N LEU A 93 -7.95 -25.55 10.00
CA LEU A 93 -8.55 -24.31 9.50
C LEU A 93 -9.12 -23.43 10.63
N ASN A 94 -9.79 -24.03 11.60
CA ASN A 94 -10.39 -23.37 12.77
C ASN A 94 -9.38 -22.97 13.86
N GLU A 95 -8.09 -23.30 13.69
CA GLU A 95 -7.02 -23.02 14.66
C GLU A 95 -5.87 -22.22 14.01
N GLY A 96 -6.23 -21.25 13.15
CA GLY A 96 -5.29 -20.36 12.47
C GLY A 96 -4.96 -20.76 11.03
N GLY A 97 -5.51 -21.86 10.50
CA GLY A 97 -5.30 -22.25 9.11
C GLY A 97 -5.90 -21.23 8.13
N TRP A 98 -7.02 -20.60 8.49
CA TRP A 98 -7.58 -19.48 7.71
C TRP A 98 -6.67 -18.25 7.66
N TRP A 99 -5.86 -18.01 8.70
CA TRP A 99 -4.89 -16.92 8.72
C TRP A 99 -3.77 -17.17 7.70
N LEU A 100 -3.21 -18.38 7.67
CA LEU A 100 -2.20 -18.78 6.68
C LEU A 100 -2.75 -18.75 5.26
N PHE A 101 -3.98 -19.25 5.07
CA PHE A 101 -4.67 -19.20 3.79
C PHE A 101 -4.79 -17.76 3.29
N SER A 102 -5.35 -16.87 4.11
CA SER A 102 -5.55 -15.47 3.75
C SER A 102 -4.22 -14.75 3.52
N GLY A 103 -3.23 -14.99 4.38
CA GLY A 103 -1.89 -14.44 4.26
C GLY A 103 -1.16 -14.84 2.98
N PHE A 104 -1.25 -16.12 2.57
CA PHE A 104 -0.69 -16.59 1.31
C PHE A 104 -1.31 -15.86 0.11
N PHE A 105 -2.65 -15.86 0.02
CA PHE A 105 -3.35 -15.26 -1.11
C PHE A 105 -3.11 -13.74 -1.21
N ILE A 106 -3.13 -13.03 -0.09
CA ILE A 106 -2.84 -11.59 -0.04
C ILE A 106 -1.38 -11.31 -0.41
N THR A 107 -0.42 -12.09 0.11
CA THR A 107 1.00 -11.91 -0.20
C THR A 107 1.26 -12.07 -1.70
N VAL A 108 0.73 -13.13 -2.31
CA VAL A 108 0.86 -13.36 -3.76
C VAL A 108 0.21 -12.22 -4.56
N SER A 109 -0.96 -11.73 -4.12
CA SER A 109 -1.61 -10.59 -4.76
C SER A 109 -0.73 -9.34 -4.76
N VAL A 110 -0.11 -9.01 -3.62
CA VAL A 110 0.77 -7.85 -3.47
C VAL A 110 2.00 -7.96 -4.37
N LEU A 111 2.63 -9.14 -4.43
CA LEU A 111 3.79 -9.38 -5.29
C LEU A 111 3.43 -9.32 -6.79
N LEU A 112 2.25 -9.83 -7.18
CA LEU A 112 1.73 -9.68 -8.54
C LEU A 112 1.45 -8.22 -8.89
N TRP A 113 0.96 -7.43 -7.92
CA TRP A 113 0.74 -6.00 -8.10
C TRP A 113 2.06 -5.23 -8.27
N TRP A 114 3.09 -5.61 -7.52
CA TRP A 114 4.44 -5.07 -7.69
C TRP A 114 4.98 -5.33 -9.10
N MET A 115 4.89 -6.58 -9.58
CA MET A 115 5.31 -6.93 -10.95
C MET A 115 4.50 -6.17 -11.99
N ARG A 116 3.20 -5.94 -11.75
CA ARG A 116 2.35 -5.11 -12.60
C ARG A 116 2.88 -3.68 -12.67
N MET A 117 3.20 -3.03 -11.54
CA MET A 117 3.74 -1.67 -11.50
C MET A 117 5.06 -1.56 -12.26
N TYR A 118 5.97 -2.51 -12.04
CA TYR A 118 7.23 -2.60 -12.79
C TYR A 118 6.97 -2.68 -14.30
N ARG A 119 6.10 -3.60 -14.74
CA ARG A 119 5.76 -3.76 -16.17
C ARG A 119 5.08 -2.53 -16.77
N ARG A 120 4.26 -1.78 -16.00
CA ARG A 120 3.64 -0.54 -16.50
C ARG A 120 4.69 0.52 -16.80
N ALA A 121 5.66 0.71 -15.91
CA ALA A 121 6.73 1.67 -16.11
C ALA A 121 7.59 1.32 -17.33
N THR A 122 8.01 0.06 -17.47
CA THR A 122 8.85 -0.37 -18.60
C THR A 122 8.15 -0.29 -19.95
N GLN A 123 6.86 -0.62 -20.02
CA GLN A 123 6.08 -0.47 -21.25
C GLN A 123 5.86 0.98 -21.69
N LEU A 124 6.01 1.93 -20.77
CA LEU A 124 6.00 3.36 -21.07
C LEU A 124 7.42 3.94 -21.18
N LYS A 125 8.45 3.10 -21.14
CA LYS A 125 9.88 3.48 -21.20
C LYS A 125 10.26 4.48 -20.10
N MET A 126 9.60 4.38 -18.95
CA MET A 126 9.89 5.16 -17.75
C MET A 126 10.87 4.42 -16.83
N GLY A 127 11.58 5.15 -15.97
CA GLY A 127 12.32 4.54 -14.87
C GLY A 127 11.40 3.83 -13.86
N THR A 128 11.89 2.78 -13.20
CA THR A 128 11.08 1.91 -12.33
C THR A 128 11.03 2.36 -10.86
N HIS A 129 11.25 3.66 -10.61
CA HIS A 129 11.36 4.25 -9.26
C HIS A 129 10.17 3.90 -8.35
N VAL A 130 8.94 3.97 -8.87
CA VAL A 130 7.72 3.68 -8.09
C VAL A 130 7.65 2.20 -7.69
N ALA A 131 8.10 1.28 -8.55
CA ALA A 131 8.14 -0.14 -8.22
C ALA A 131 9.16 -0.41 -7.09
N TRP A 132 10.31 0.26 -7.10
CA TRP A 132 11.30 0.12 -6.04
C TRP A 132 10.85 0.75 -4.72
N ALA A 133 10.19 1.91 -4.75
CA ALA A 133 9.56 2.49 -3.57
C ALA A 133 8.49 1.54 -2.98
N PHE A 134 7.68 0.91 -3.83
CA PHE A 134 6.69 -0.07 -3.37
C PHE A 134 7.33 -1.33 -2.81
N ALA A 135 8.48 -1.79 -3.36
CA ALA A 135 9.24 -2.91 -2.79
C ALA A 135 9.69 -2.64 -1.34
N ALA A 136 10.06 -1.40 -1.01
CA ALA A 136 10.41 -1.02 0.37
C ALA A 136 9.21 -1.12 1.34
N ALA A 137 8.00 -0.83 0.87
CA ALA A 137 6.78 -1.06 1.67
C ALA A 137 6.47 -2.56 1.83
N ILE A 138 6.65 -3.34 0.76
CA ILE A 138 6.51 -4.81 0.79
C ILE A 138 7.51 -5.44 1.78
N TRP A 139 8.72 -4.89 1.88
CA TRP A 139 9.70 -5.33 2.85
C TRP A 139 9.16 -5.28 4.29
N LEU A 140 8.62 -4.14 4.73
CA LEU A 140 8.04 -4.04 6.08
C LEU A 140 6.88 -5.04 6.28
N TYR A 141 5.99 -5.14 5.29
CA TYR A 141 4.89 -6.11 5.30
C TYR A 141 5.38 -7.56 5.50
N LEU A 142 6.38 -7.98 4.73
CA LEU A 142 6.96 -9.33 4.84
C LEU A 142 7.74 -9.53 6.13
N VAL A 143 8.43 -8.51 6.64
CA VAL A 143 9.10 -8.59 7.95
C VAL A 143 8.10 -8.89 9.05
N LEU A 144 6.96 -8.18 9.08
CA LEU A 144 5.94 -8.32 10.12
C LEU A 144 5.19 -9.65 10.05
N GLY A 145 4.80 -10.08 8.84
CA GLY A 145 3.91 -11.22 8.64
C GLY A 145 4.59 -12.53 8.23
N PHE A 146 5.87 -12.51 7.85
CA PHE A 146 6.53 -13.69 7.26
C PHE A 146 7.95 -13.92 7.79
N PHE A 147 8.90 -13.01 7.53
CA PHE A 147 10.30 -13.24 7.89
C PHE A 147 10.53 -13.29 9.39
N ARG A 148 10.03 -12.33 10.18
CA ARG A 148 10.18 -12.38 11.64
C ARG A 148 9.49 -13.60 12.25
N PRO A 149 8.23 -13.94 11.93
CA PRO A 149 7.61 -15.18 12.41
C PRO A 149 8.44 -16.44 12.14
N ILE A 150 9.03 -16.57 10.94
CA ILE A 150 9.93 -17.69 10.60
C ILE A 150 11.17 -17.70 11.51
N LEU A 151 11.82 -16.55 11.68
CA LEU A 151 13.02 -16.43 12.53
C LEU A 151 12.72 -16.69 14.02
N MET A 152 11.50 -16.40 14.47
CA MET A 152 11.02 -16.69 15.82
C MET A 152 10.49 -18.13 15.98
N GLY A 153 10.39 -18.90 14.89
CA GLY A 153 9.93 -20.30 14.91
C GLY A 153 8.44 -20.49 15.14
N SER A 154 7.61 -19.44 14.97
CA SER A 154 6.17 -19.51 15.24
C SER A 154 5.36 -18.54 14.39
N TRP A 155 4.30 -19.03 13.75
CA TRP A 155 3.32 -18.15 13.06
C TRP A 155 2.56 -17.25 14.03
N GLY A 156 2.42 -17.66 15.30
CA GLY A 156 1.75 -16.88 16.35
C GLY A 156 2.42 -15.54 16.67
N GLU A 157 3.63 -15.30 16.16
CA GLU A 157 4.35 -14.03 16.27
C GLU A 157 3.93 -13.00 15.22
N ALA A 158 3.12 -13.38 14.23
CA ALA A 158 2.65 -12.53 13.16
C ALA A 158 1.45 -11.65 13.56
N VAL A 159 1.10 -10.69 12.69
CA VAL A 159 0.01 -9.74 12.92
C VAL A 159 -1.36 -10.39 12.60
N PRO A 160 -2.40 -10.22 13.44
CA PRO A 160 -3.75 -10.69 13.13
C PRO A 160 -4.44 -9.84 12.06
N TRP A 161 -5.41 -10.43 11.36
CA TRP A 161 -6.29 -9.68 10.46
C TRP A 161 -7.49 -9.14 11.24
N GLY A 162 -7.39 -7.92 11.76
CA GLY A 162 -8.47 -7.25 12.49
C GLY A 162 -8.18 -5.79 12.79
N ILE A 163 -9.22 -4.96 12.90
CA ILE A 163 -9.04 -3.50 13.05
C ILE A 163 -8.51 -3.16 14.43
N PHE A 164 -9.12 -3.61 15.52
CA PHE A 164 -8.57 -3.38 16.85
C PHE A 164 -7.50 -4.39 17.22
N SER A 165 -7.61 -5.66 16.80
CA SER A 165 -6.61 -6.68 17.13
C SER A 165 -5.21 -6.38 16.57
N HIS A 166 -5.06 -5.76 15.39
CA HIS A 166 -3.73 -5.36 14.91
C HIS A 166 -3.16 -4.15 15.68
N LEU A 167 -4.01 -3.28 16.22
CA LEU A 167 -3.57 -2.19 17.11
C LEU A 167 -3.09 -2.76 18.45
N ASP A 168 -3.85 -3.69 19.02
CA ASP A 168 -3.50 -4.41 20.23
C ASP A 168 -2.17 -5.16 20.05
N TRP A 169 -1.99 -5.84 18.91
CA TRP A 169 -0.72 -6.47 18.54
C TRP A 169 0.43 -5.46 18.50
N THR A 170 0.21 -4.29 17.91
CA THR A 170 1.25 -3.25 17.79
C THR A 170 1.67 -2.73 19.16
N ALA A 171 0.72 -2.49 20.06
CA ALA A 171 1.00 -2.09 21.44
C ALA A 171 1.70 -3.22 22.22
N ALA A 172 1.19 -4.44 22.13
CA ALA A 172 1.76 -5.62 22.78
C ALA A 172 3.19 -5.91 22.32
N PHE A 173 3.49 -5.70 21.03
CA PHE A 173 4.84 -5.83 20.48
C PHE A 173 5.81 -4.88 21.18
N SER A 174 5.43 -3.61 21.34
CA SER A 174 6.26 -2.63 22.06
C SER A 174 6.49 -3.02 23.51
N LEU A 175 5.44 -3.45 24.22
CA LEU A 175 5.54 -3.88 25.62
C LEU A 175 6.44 -5.11 25.77
N ARG A 176 6.27 -6.12 24.89
CA ARG A 176 7.04 -7.36 24.94
C ARG A 176 8.53 -7.15 24.69
N TYR A 177 8.89 -6.19 23.85
CA TYR A 177 10.29 -5.88 23.53
C TYR A 177 10.86 -4.70 24.32
N GLY A 178 10.26 -4.33 25.45
CA GLY A 178 10.85 -3.36 26.37
C GLY A 178 10.82 -1.92 25.87
N ASN A 179 9.68 -1.51 25.31
CA ASN A 179 9.40 -0.17 24.78
C ASN A 179 10.17 0.18 23.49
N LEU A 180 9.44 0.15 22.36
CA LEU A 180 9.97 0.47 21.04
C LEU A 180 10.48 1.91 20.88
N PHE A 181 10.19 2.84 21.79
CA PHE A 181 10.78 4.16 21.74
C PHE A 181 12.31 4.15 21.86
N TYR A 182 12.90 3.12 22.47
CA TYR A 182 14.35 2.97 22.58
C TYR A 182 15.00 2.23 21.41
N ASN A 183 14.22 1.75 20.43
CA ASN A 183 14.76 1.14 19.23
C ASN A 183 15.22 2.25 18.24
N PRO A 184 16.51 2.32 17.86
CA PRO A 184 17.02 3.40 17.02
C PRO A 184 16.42 3.38 15.60
N PHE A 185 16.08 2.21 15.05
CA PHE A 185 15.44 2.12 13.74
C PHE A 185 13.97 2.57 13.79
N HIS A 186 13.30 2.37 14.92
CA HIS A 186 11.96 2.90 15.13
C HIS A 186 11.98 4.44 15.24
N MET A 187 12.95 5.01 15.96
CA MET A 187 13.17 6.46 15.99
C MET A 187 13.41 7.03 14.59
N LEU A 188 14.28 6.40 13.79
CA LEU A 188 14.53 6.80 12.40
C LEU A 188 13.25 6.72 11.55
N SER A 189 12.46 5.65 11.70
CA SER A 189 11.19 5.51 10.99
C SER A 189 10.21 6.65 11.33
N ILE A 190 10.14 7.08 12.59
CA ILE A 190 9.33 8.23 13.00
C ILE A 190 9.87 9.51 12.35
N ALA A 191 11.19 9.73 12.36
CA ALA A 191 11.81 10.89 11.73
C ALA A 191 11.50 10.96 10.23
N PHE A 192 11.54 9.83 9.51
CA PHE A 192 11.17 9.78 8.09
C PHE A 192 9.67 9.93 7.84
N LEU A 193 8.81 9.43 8.73
CA LEU A 193 7.37 9.64 8.64
C LEU A 193 7.03 11.13 8.79
N TYR A 194 7.56 11.78 9.83
CA TYR A 194 7.39 13.22 10.05
C TYR A 194 8.05 14.05 8.95
N GLY A 195 9.26 13.66 8.54
CA GLY A 195 9.99 14.27 7.44
C GLY A 195 9.23 14.20 6.11
N SER A 196 8.51 13.10 5.84
CA SER A 196 7.68 12.97 4.63
C SER A 196 6.53 13.98 4.63
N THR A 197 5.82 14.10 5.76
CA THR A 197 4.76 15.11 5.92
C THR A 197 5.31 16.52 5.78
N LEU A 198 6.44 16.81 6.43
CA LEU A 198 7.12 18.11 6.36
C LEU A 198 7.52 18.44 4.92
N LEU A 199 8.25 17.56 4.24
CA LEU A 199 8.74 17.78 2.89
C LEU A 199 7.60 17.91 1.88
N PHE A 200 6.53 17.12 2.01
CA PHE A 200 5.41 17.24 1.08
C PHE A 200 4.61 18.54 1.34
N ALA A 201 4.46 18.97 2.60
CA ALA A 201 3.86 20.28 2.90
C ALA A 201 4.70 21.43 2.32
N MET A 202 6.03 21.40 2.54
CA MET A 202 6.97 22.38 1.98
C MET A 202 6.90 22.41 0.45
N HIS A 203 7.02 21.25 -0.20
CA HIS A 203 7.01 21.13 -1.65
C HIS A 203 5.67 21.53 -2.25
N GLY A 204 4.56 20.97 -1.77
CA GLY A 204 3.22 21.26 -2.28
C GLY A 204 2.85 22.75 -2.14
N ALA A 205 3.14 23.37 -1.00
CA ALA A 205 2.94 24.80 -0.81
C ALA A 205 3.83 25.63 -1.75
N THR A 206 5.09 25.22 -1.96
CA THR A 206 6.02 25.90 -2.88
C THR A 206 5.49 25.86 -4.30
N ILE A 207 5.13 24.68 -4.82
CA ILE A 207 4.64 24.51 -6.18
C ILE A 207 3.36 25.34 -6.40
N LEU A 208 2.42 25.31 -5.45
CA LEU A 208 1.23 26.16 -5.55
C LEU A 208 1.56 27.65 -5.49
N ALA A 209 2.52 28.09 -4.69
CA ALA A 209 2.93 29.50 -4.63
C ALA A 209 3.52 29.99 -5.96
N VAL A 210 4.29 29.14 -6.65
CA VAL A 210 4.87 29.44 -7.97
C VAL A 210 4.04 28.96 -9.16
N SER A 211 2.82 28.44 -8.94
CA SER A 211 1.89 28.03 -10.01
C SER A 211 1.50 29.20 -10.94
N ARG A 212 1.50 30.43 -10.42
CA ARG A 212 1.34 31.67 -11.22
C ARG A 212 2.42 31.85 -12.31
N TYR A 213 3.52 31.11 -12.21
CA TYR A 213 4.62 31.06 -13.17
C TYR A 213 4.69 29.70 -13.90
N GLY A 214 3.68 28.84 -13.74
CA GLY A 214 3.64 27.49 -14.32
C GLY A 214 4.58 26.49 -13.63
N GLY A 215 4.83 26.64 -12.33
CA GLY A 215 5.77 25.79 -11.58
C GLY A 215 5.37 24.32 -11.46
N GLU A 216 4.08 23.98 -11.61
CA GLU A 216 3.57 22.61 -11.63
C GLU A 216 3.96 21.81 -12.88
N ARG A 217 4.46 22.49 -13.92
CA ARG A 217 5.00 21.88 -15.15
C ARG A 217 6.46 21.47 -14.93
N GLU A 218 6.67 20.60 -13.96
CA GLU A 218 7.99 20.31 -13.39
C GLU A 218 8.95 19.67 -14.39
N ILE A 219 8.45 18.87 -15.34
CA ILE A 219 9.29 18.24 -16.37
C ILE A 219 9.96 19.32 -17.24
N GLU A 220 9.18 20.29 -17.72
CA GLU A 220 9.70 21.39 -18.51
C GLU A 220 10.63 22.28 -17.69
N GLN A 221 10.31 22.56 -16.42
CA GLN A 221 11.17 23.35 -15.53
C GLN A 221 12.51 22.66 -15.22
N ILE A 222 12.56 21.33 -15.21
CA ILE A 222 13.80 20.56 -15.03
C ILE A 222 14.67 20.63 -16.28
N VAL A 223 14.07 20.54 -17.48
CA VAL A 223 14.80 20.57 -18.76
C VAL A 223 15.28 21.99 -19.11
N ASP A 224 14.41 22.98 -18.92
CA ASP A 224 14.70 24.40 -19.18
C ASP A 224 14.24 25.25 -17.99
N ARG A 225 15.20 25.67 -17.18
CA ARG A 225 14.95 26.30 -15.88
C ARG A 225 14.28 27.67 -16.06
N GLY A 226 13.02 27.79 -15.64
CA GLY A 226 12.29 29.04 -15.63
C GLY A 226 12.30 29.79 -14.29
N THR A 227 11.69 30.98 -14.27
CA THR A 227 11.60 31.82 -13.07
C THR A 227 10.84 31.16 -11.92
N ALA A 228 9.95 30.18 -12.20
CA ALA A 228 9.27 29.40 -11.18
C ALA A 228 10.27 28.64 -10.30
N SER A 229 11.15 27.85 -10.92
CA SER A 229 12.19 27.09 -10.20
C SER A 229 13.26 27.98 -9.59
N GLU A 230 13.62 29.10 -10.22
CA GLU A 230 14.56 30.06 -9.64
C GLU A 230 14.01 30.67 -8.34
N ARG A 231 12.76 31.13 -8.35
CA ARG A 231 12.11 31.70 -7.15
C ARG A 231 11.89 30.65 -6.08
N ALA A 232 11.48 29.44 -6.44
CA ALA A 232 11.36 28.33 -5.50
C ALA A 232 12.70 28.02 -4.82
N GLY A 233 13.79 27.93 -5.59
CA GLY A 233 15.13 27.70 -5.07
C GLY A 233 15.65 28.84 -4.19
N LEU A 234 15.44 30.10 -4.60
CA LEU A 234 15.83 31.28 -3.82
C LEU A 234 15.04 31.40 -2.52
N PHE A 235 13.73 31.13 -2.54
CA PHE A 235 12.90 31.14 -1.33
C PHE A 235 13.49 30.24 -0.24
N TRP A 236 13.79 28.99 -0.59
CA TRP A 236 14.38 28.06 0.37
C TRP A 236 15.79 28.45 0.76
N ARG A 237 16.67 28.81 -0.19
CA ARG A 237 18.06 29.26 0.08
C ARG A 237 18.13 30.46 1.03
N TRP A 238 17.19 31.38 0.95
CA TRP A 238 17.16 32.55 1.83
C TRP A 238 16.52 32.25 3.19
N THR A 239 15.79 31.14 3.30
CA THR A 239 15.16 30.70 4.56
C THR A 239 16.07 29.76 5.37
N MET A 240 16.73 28.81 4.71
CA MET A 240 17.59 27.76 5.31
C MET A 240 18.66 27.26 4.31
#